data_AF-A0A6I1ZE39-F1
#
_entry.id   AF-A0A6I1ZE39-F1
#
_cell.length_a   1.000
_cell.length_b   1.000
_cell.length_c   1.000
_cell.angle_alpha   90.00
_cell.angle_beta   90.00
_cell.angle_gamma   90.00
#
_symmetry.space_group_name_H-M   'P 1'
#
loop_
_entity.id
_entity.type
_entity.pdbx_description
1 polymer ?
#
loop_
_entity_poly.entity_id
_entity_poly.type
_entity_poly.pdbx_seq_one_letter_code
_entity_poly.pdbx_strand_id
1 'polypeptide(L)'
;MREYTVTLSDEEEKALLTDMVSIQEWLDNVIHNKARQCIDMIVEQHSDRQPKKLPVEEKLRVVREAKVESAAERQAKFEAEMRERE
;
A
#
# COMPACT_ATOMS: atom_id res chain seq x y z
N MET A 1 12.65 6.23 -8.60
CA MET A 1 12.01 6.39 -7.29
C MET A 1 10.88 7.40 -7.45
N ARG A 2 9.78 7.30 -6.70
CA ARG A 2 8.72 8.32 -6.67
C ARG A 2 8.72 8.92 -5.27
N GLU A 3 8.61 10.24 -5.19
CA GLU A 3 8.60 10.97 -3.92
C GLU A 3 7.17 11.43 -3.61
N TYR A 4 6.76 11.24 -2.36
CA TYR A 4 5.45 11.63 -1.84
C TYR A 4 5.67 12.52 -0.62
N THR A 5 5.03 13.70 -0.61
CA THR A 5 5.10 14.66 0.51
C THR A 5 3.76 14.73 1.23
N VAL A 6 3.78 14.77 2.56
CA VAL A 6 2.59 14.93 3.41
C VAL A 6 2.69 16.26 4.13
N THR A 7 1.61 17.03 4.11
CA THR A 7 1.46 18.26 4.89
C THR A 7 0.68 17.96 6.16
N LEU A 8 1.24 18.31 7.32
CA LEU A 8 0.58 18.22 8.63
C LEU A 8 0.37 19.62 9.20
N SER A 9 -0.70 19.81 9.96
CA SER A 9 -0.85 21.02 10.78
C SER A 9 0.05 20.96 12.02
N ASP A 10 0.39 22.13 12.58
CA ASP A 10 1.16 22.22 13.84
C ASP A 10 0.53 21.43 14.99
N GLU A 11 -0.80 21.36 15.03
CA GLU A 11 -1.55 20.63 16.06
C GLU A 11 -1.41 19.11 15.88
N GLU A 12 -1.48 18.62 14.65
CA GLU A 12 -1.25 17.20 14.31
C GLU A 12 0.19 16.79 14.52
N GLU A 13 1.16 17.61 14.11
CA GLU A 13 2.59 17.35 14.33
C GLU A 13 2.88 17.26 15.83
N LYS A 14 2.38 18.22 16.62
CA LYS A 14 2.54 18.20 18.08
C LYS A 14 1.92 16.96 18.71
N ALA A 15 0.72 16.54 18.26
CA ALA A 15 0.09 15.33 18.75
C ALA A 15 0.90 14.08 18.41
N LEU A 16 1.40 13.97 17.17
CA LEU A 16 2.22 12.83 16.74
C LEU A 16 3.53 12.75 17.53
N LEU A 17 4.24 13.86 17.71
CA LEU A 17 5.51 13.89 18.47
C LEU A 17 5.37 13.50 19.95
N THR A 18 4.15 13.40 20.49
CA THR A 18 3.95 12.85 21.86
C THR A 18 4.10 11.33 21.93
N ASP A 19 3.79 10.62 20.84
CA ASP A 19 3.78 9.16 20.77
C ASP A 19 5.02 8.63 20.01
N MET A 20 5.46 9.34 18.96
CA MET A 20 6.55 8.91 18.08
C MET A 20 7.76 9.86 18.10
N VAL A 21 8.97 9.28 18.08
CA VAL A 21 10.25 10.02 18.13
C VAL A 21 10.59 10.71 16.79
N SER A 22 10.20 10.10 15.66
CA SER A 22 10.41 10.65 14.33
C SER A 22 9.23 10.31 13.42
N ILE A 23 8.46 11.33 13.05
CA ILE A 23 7.29 11.18 12.16
C ILE A 23 7.74 10.62 10.80
N GLN A 24 8.87 11.09 10.28
CA GLN A 24 9.39 10.63 8.99
C GLN A 24 9.78 9.15 9.00
N GLU A 25 10.45 8.68 10.06
CA GLU A 25 10.83 7.27 10.18
C GLU A 25 9.59 6.38 10.33
N TRP A 26 8.60 6.84 11.10
CA TRP A 26 7.33 6.13 11.24
C TRP A 26 6.59 6.04 9.91
N LEU A 27 6.50 7.16 9.18
CA LEU A 27 5.89 7.22 7.85
C LEU A 27 6.56 6.26 6.87
N ASP A 28 7.90 6.28 6.81
CA ASP A 28 8.70 5.41 5.94
C ASP A 28 8.44 3.93 6.25
N ASN A 29 8.51 3.56 7.54
CA ASN A 29 8.24 2.20 7.99
C ASN A 29 6.82 1.73 7.66
N VAL A 30 5.82 2.58 7.89
CA VAL A 30 4.41 2.25 7.63
C VAL A 30 4.18 2.05 6.13
N ILE A 31 4.69 2.94 5.29
CA ILE A 31 4.55 2.84 3.84
C ILE A 31 5.28 1.62 3.30
N HIS A 32 6.50 1.34 3.75
CA HIS A 32 7.24 0.14 3.33
C HIS A 32 6.55 -1.16 3.79
N ASN A 33 6.03 -1.20 5.01
CA ASN A 33 5.28 -2.34 5.49
C ASN A 33 3.99 -2.54 4.69
N LYS A 34 3.27 -1.46 4.38
CA LYS A 34 2.06 -1.51 3.54
C LYS A 34 2.39 -2.00 2.13
N ALA A 35 3.48 -1.51 1.53
CA ALA A 35 3.95 -1.96 0.22
C ALA A 35 4.25 -3.47 0.23
N ARG A 36 4.91 -3.98 1.28
CA ARG A 36 5.17 -5.43 1.43
C ARG A 36 3.87 -6.24 1.48
N GLN A 37 2.89 -5.80 2.27
CA GLN A 37 1.59 -6.49 2.35
C GLN A 37 0.87 -6.49 1.00
N CYS A 38 0.89 -5.37 0.26
CA CYS A 38 0.31 -5.30 -1.07
C CYS A 38 1.02 -6.23 -2.06
N ILE A 39 2.36 -6.31 -2.02
CA ILE A 39 3.13 -7.24 -2.84
C ILE A 39 2.73 -8.69 -2.52
N ASP A 40 2.65 -9.06 -1.24
CA ASP A 40 2.24 -10.41 -0.84
C ASP A 40 0.81 -10.75 -1.30
N MET A 41 -0.13 -9.79 -1.21
CA MET A 41 -1.50 -9.95 -1.69
C MET A 41 -1.55 -10.17 -3.22
N ILE A 42 -0.77 -9.41 -3.99
CA ILE A 42 -0.72 -9.57 -5.46
C ILE A 42 -0.16 -10.95 -5.81
N VAL A 43 0.87 -11.41 -5.09
CA VAL A 43 1.44 -12.75 -5.30
C VAL A 43 0.40 -13.83 -4.99
N GLU A 44 -0.38 -13.71 -3.93
CA GLU A 44 -1.44 -14.67 -3.59
C GLU A 44 -2.59 -14.67 -4.61
N GLN A 45 -2.97 -13.51 -5.15
CA GLN A 45 -4.07 -13.39 -6.13
C GLN A 45 -3.67 -13.85 -7.54
N HIS A 46 -2.42 -13.65 -7.94
CA HIS A 46 -1.95 -13.91 -9.30
C HIS A 46 -1.01 -15.12 -9.42
N SER A 47 -0.72 -15.80 -8.30
CA SER A 47 0.11 -17.01 -8.29
C SER A 47 -0.41 -18.02 -7.27
N ASP A 48 -0.54 -19.29 -7.65
CA ASP A 48 -0.82 -20.41 -6.72
C ASP A 48 0.34 -20.71 -5.73
N ARG A 49 1.41 -19.89 -5.74
CA ARG A 49 2.59 -20.08 -4.90
C ARG A 49 2.45 -19.30 -3.60
N GLN A 50 2.78 -19.95 -2.48
CA GLN A 50 2.78 -19.29 -1.17
C GLN A 50 3.75 -18.10 -1.14
N PRO A 51 3.28 -16.87 -0.87
CA PRO A 51 4.14 -15.68 -0.81
C PRO A 51 5.21 -15.82 0.28
N LYS A 52 4.97 -16.56 1.35
CA LYS A 52 5.96 -16.76 2.43
C LYS A 52 7.23 -17.54 2.00
N LYS A 53 7.19 -18.28 0.90
CA LYS A 53 8.31 -19.12 0.43
C LYS A 53 9.03 -18.56 -0.81
N LEU A 54 8.55 -17.45 -1.37
CA LEU A 54 9.12 -16.84 -2.56
C LEU A 54 10.20 -15.80 -2.20
N PRO A 55 11.36 -15.79 -2.88
CA PRO A 55 12.33 -14.71 -2.72
C PRO A 55 11.73 -13.38 -3.19
N VAL A 56 12.18 -12.27 -2.58
CA VAL A 56 11.64 -10.92 -2.84
C VAL A 56 11.69 -10.57 -4.33
N GLU A 57 12.74 -10.98 -5.03
CA GLU A 57 12.90 -10.73 -6.47
C GLU A 57 11.83 -11.44 -7.32
N GLU A 58 11.45 -12.68 -6.97
CA GLU A 58 10.35 -13.36 -7.67
C GLU A 58 9.00 -12.69 -7.38
N LYS A 59 8.77 -12.22 -6.15
CA LYS A 59 7.54 -11.47 -5.82
C LYS A 59 7.44 -10.19 -6.65
N LEU A 60 8.53 -9.44 -6.76
CA LEU A 60 8.58 -8.23 -7.58
C LEU A 60 8.39 -8.55 -9.06
N ARG A 61 8.87 -9.70 -9.54
CA ARG A 61 8.62 -10.16 -10.91
C ARG A 61 7.15 -10.46 -11.14
N VAL A 62 6.49 -11.18 -10.21
CA VAL A 62 5.04 -11.42 -10.26
C VAL A 62 4.26 -10.10 -10.24
N VAL A 63 4.63 -9.12 -9.41
CA VAL A 63 3.97 -7.80 -9.39
C VAL A 63 4.17 -7.04 -10.71
N ARG A 64 5.31 -7.19 -11.39
CA ARG A 64 5.55 -6.57 -12.70
C ARG A 64 4.76 -7.24 -13.83
N GLU A 65 4.61 -8.56 -13.77
CA GLU A 65 3.91 -9.34 -14.80
C GLU A 65 2.39 -9.39 -14.57
N ALA A 66 1.94 -9.24 -13.33
CA ALA A 66 0.53 -9.21 -12.99
C ALA A 66 -0.15 -7.99 -13.62
N LYS A 67 -1.22 -8.23 -14.38
CA LYS A 67 -2.21 -7.19 -14.69
C LYS A 67 -3.02 -6.91 -13.42
N VAL A 68 -2.45 -6.08 -12.56
CA VAL A 68 -3.13 -5.63 -11.35
C VAL A 68 -4.07 -4.48 -11.72
N GLU A 69 -5.38 -4.68 -11.58
CA GLU A 69 -6.31 -3.55 -11.54
C GLU A 69 -5.90 -2.66 -10.37
N SER A 70 -5.66 -1.38 -10.65
CA SER A 70 -5.22 -0.43 -9.64
C SER A 70 -6.29 -0.33 -8.54
N ALA A 71 -5.86 -0.08 -7.30
CA ALA A 71 -6.80 0.14 -6.21
C ALA A 71 -7.79 1.28 -6.54
N ALA A 72 -7.36 2.26 -7.35
CA ALA A 72 -8.20 3.35 -7.84
C ALA A 72 -9.31 2.85 -8.79
N GLU A 73 -9.03 1.91 -9.69
CA GLU A 73 -10.04 1.33 -10.58
C GLU A 73 -11.03 0.44 -9.82
N ARG A 74 -10.53 -0.35 -8.85
CA ARG A 74 -11.40 -1.12 -7.94
C ARG A 74 -12.30 -0.23 -7.10
N GLN A 75 -11.73 0.85 -6.54
CA GLN A 75 -12.49 1.82 -5.74
C GLN A 75 -13.51 2.57 -6.60
N ALA A 76 -13.15 3.02 -7.79
CA ALA A 76 -14.06 3.69 -8.71
C ALA A 76 -15.22 2.78 -9.14
N LYS A 77 -14.96 1.47 -9.31
CA LYS A 77 -16.00 0.48 -9.64
C LYS A 77 -16.92 0.20 -8.46
N PHE A 78 -16.38 0.09 -7.24
CA PHE A 78 -17.19 -0.02 -6.02
C PHE A 78 -18.01 1.25 -5.75
N GLU A 79 -17.45 2.44 -5.92
CA GLU A 79 -18.18 3.70 -5.80
C GLU A 79 -19.28 3.83 -6.88
N ALA A 80 -19.03 3.34 -8.10
CA ALA A 80 -20.04 3.28 -9.16
C ALA A 80 -21.17 2.30 -8.82
N GLU A 81 -20.87 1.09 -8.34
CA GLU A 81 -21.87 0.11 -7.91
C GLU A 81 -22.68 0.58 -6.69
N MET A 82 -22.06 1.29 -5.75
CA MET A 82 -22.76 1.87 -4.61
C MET A 82 -23.67 3.03 -5.03
N ARG A 83 -23.21 3.86 -5.98
CA ARG A 83 -24.01 4.96 -6.54
C ARG A 83 -25.14 4.48 -7.45
N GLU A 84 -25.02 3.31 -8.09
CA GLU A 84 -26.13 2.67 -8.82
C GLU A 84 -27.14 1.98 -7.88
N ARG A 85 -26.79 1.72 -6.61
CA ARG A 85 -27.67 1.11 -5.61
C ARG A 85 -28.41 2.11 -4.71
N GLU A 86 -28.01 3.38 -4.70
CA GLU A 86 -28.74 4.51 -4.09
C GLU A 86 -29.80 5.09 -5.04
#